data_AF-A0A7C4PRQ6-F1
#
_entry.id   AF-A0A7C4PRQ6-F1
#
_cell.length_a   1.000
_cell.length_b   1.000
_cell.length_c   1.000
_cell.angle_alpha   90.00
_cell.angle_beta   90.00
_cell.angle_gamma   90.00
#
_symmetry.space_group_name_H-M   'P 1'
#
loop_
_entity.id
_entity.type
_entity.pdbx_description
1 polymer ?
#
loop_
_entity_poly.entity_id
_entity_poly.type
_entity_poly.pdbx_seq_one_letter_code
_entity_poly.pdbx_strand_id
1 'polypeptide(L)'
;MEIQHQIEQNFADLKSEILTQSDRWSKELKAAMEDLTTVKNRLDDTEKHLAALRRARIALDRETRMNFGDTAARITSVPEHRDYLNAVFRHLKYPTAKLPATLAKALTGVDSGLGQATVPDDLMSEIYSLLAEYGQWSSLGVIPVTARTNTIPVATSRPSYYWIGAGTGGTSESSAITEGSFGGTSVALSIQTLGALIHVTNELIEDSEADISAYVLRELAQAVAHGLDHACFAADGSADQTDAGYVGIFHAAAVNSNLAATAADGNTAVEKTDLEDWERCLATVNPTVLRRNARWWMHPQIISKAMLVRDASKRPIFQTALEAPSAGAIGSILGYPVTPVDAAPSDNTAAAKVAVFGDPQGMAVGIRKQLELRTTDVLKFAENMTSYRAIMRAGVKIKTTSGSTTLKPFAVLTLASA
;
A
#
# COMPACT_ATOMS: atom_id res chain seq x y z
N MET A 1 10.10 -22.95 -36.69
CA MET A 1 9.96 -21.64 -37.35
C MET A 1 10.42 -21.70 -38.80
N GLU A 2 11.59 -22.29 -39.09
CA GLU A 2 12.13 -22.41 -40.46
C GLU A 2 11.26 -23.25 -41.41
N ILE A 3 10.74 -24.39 -40.95
CA ILE A 3 9.79 -25.23 -41.71
C ILE A 3 8.46 -24.51 -42.00
N GLN A 4 7.97 -23.67 -41.08
CA GLN A 4 6.72 -22.93 -41.28
C GLN A 4 6.87 -21.80 -42.29
N HIS A 5 7.99 -21.07 -42.24
CA HIS A 5 8.28 -20.03 -43.21
C HIS A 5 8.40 -20.59 -44.63
N GLN A 6 9.00 -21.77 -44.75
CA GLN A 6 9.15 -22.48 -46.03
C GLN A 6 7.80 -22.98 -46.57
N ILE A 7 6.88 -23.40 -45.69
CA ILE A 7 5.51 -23.75 -46.07
C ILE A 7 4.74 -22.50 -46.54
N GLU A 8 4.80 -21.39 -45.82
CA GLU A 8 4.11 -20.15 -46.21
C GLU A 8 4.60 -19.58 -47.54
N GLN A 9 5.92 -19.62 -47.79
CA GLN A 9 6.50 -19.21 -49.08
C GLN A 9 6.02 -20.11 -50.22
N ASN A 10 6.06 -21.43 -50.04
CA ASN A 10 5.58 -22.38 -51.04
C ASN A 10 4.08 -22.17 -51.36
N PHE A 11 3.28 -21.82 -50.35
CA PHE A 11 1.86 -21.47 -50.53
C PHE A 11 1.64 -20.16 -51.30
N ALA A 12 2.50 -19.16 -51.08
CA ALA A 12 2.43 -17.87 -51.77
C ALA A 12 2.82 -18.02 -53.26
N ASP A 13 3.85 -18.81 -53.54
CA ASP A 13 4.31 -19.10 -54.90
C ASP A 13 3.24 -19.88 -55.68
N LEU A 14 2.66 -20.93 -55.09
CA LEU A 14 1.52 -21.67 -55.65
C LEU A 14 0.33 -20.75 -55.95
N LYS A 15 0.02 -19.80 -55.05
CA LYS A 15 -1.06 -18.82 -55.26
C LYS A 15 -0.83 -17.92 -56.49
N SER A 16 0.43 -17.56 -56.76
CA SER A 16 0.78 -16.74 -57.92
C SER A 16 0.68 -17.51 -59.25
N GLU A 17 1.01 -18.80 -59.23
CA GLU A 17 0.94 -19.72 -60.39
C GLU A 17 -0.52 -20.06 -60.77
N ILE A 18 -1.43 -20.01 -59.79
CA ILE A 18 -2.88 -20.24 -59.97
C ILE A 18 -3.58 -19.15 -60.79
N LEU A 19 -3.17 -17.89 -60.61
CA LEU A 19 -3.81 -16.75 -61.26
C LEU A 19 -3.50 -16.67 -62.77
N THR A 20 -2.44 -17.32 -63.25
CA THR A 20 -2.02 -17.29 -64.66
C THR A 20 -2.55 -18.45 -65.49
N GLN A 21 -3.06 -19.53 -64.89
CA GLN A 21 -3.49 -20.75 -65.60
C GLN A 21 -4.94 -21.19 -65.35
N SER A 22 -5.83 -20.29 -64.89
CA SER A 22 -7.26 -20.50 -64.55
C SER A 22 -8.03 -21.57 -65.36
N ASP A 23 -7.82 -21.68 -66.67
CA ASP A 23 -8.71 -22.45 -67.56
C ASP A 23 -8.21 -23.88 -67.92
N ARG A 24 -7.19 -24.42 -67.25
CA ARG A 24 -6.59 -25.74 -67.61
C ARG A 24 -6.43 -26.78 -66.48
N TRP A 25 -7.09 -26.64 -65.33
CA TRP A 25 -6.79 -27.51 -64.19
C TRP A 25 -7.54 -28.86 -64.23
N SER A 26 -6.79 -29.96 -64.13
CA SER A 26 -7.32 -31.34 -64.06
C SER A 26 -7.99 -31.61 -62.70
N LYS A 27 -8.87 -32.62 -62.68
CA LYS A 27 -9.65 -33.03 -61.48
C LYS A 27 -8.77 -33.40 -60.28
N GLU A 28 -7.55 -33.90 -60.52
CA GLU A 28 -6.58 -34.28 -59.49
C GLU A 28 -6.02 -33.08 -58.73
N LEU A 29 -5.82 -31.94 -59.39
CA LEU A 29 -5.24 -30.78 -58.72
C LEU A 29 -6.25 -30.08 -57.80
N LYS A 30 -7.54 -30.12 -58.15
CA LYS A 30 -8.61 -29.66 -57.25
C LYS A 30 -8.68 -30.50 -55.96
N ALA A 31 -8.47 -31.81 -56.05
CA ALA A 31 -8.43 -32.69 -54.87
C ALA A 31 -7.20 -32.42 -53.99
N ALA A 32 -6.01 -32.25 -54.61
CA ALA A 32 -4.80 -31.88 -53.88
C ALA A 32 -4.92 -30.53 -53.15
N MET A 33 -5.63 -29.56 -53.74
CA MET A 33 -5.93 -28.28 -53.07
C MET A 33 -6.89 -28.42 -51.90
N GLU A 34 -7.91 -29.26 -52.01
CA GLU A 34 -8.85 -29.53 -50.92
C GLU A 34 -8.12 -30.16 -49.72
N ASP A 35 -7.21 -31.11 -49.97
CA ASP A 35 -6.33 -31.68 -48.94
C ASP A 35 -5.41 -30.61 -48.32
N LEU A 36 -4.82 -29.75 -49.14
CA LEU A 36 -3.94 -28.67 -48.68
C LEU A 36 -4.70 -27.63 -47.81
N THR A 37 -5.94 -27.30 -48.16
CA THR A 37 -6.80 -26.43 -47.34
C THR A 37 -7.19 -27.09 -46.02
N THR A 38 -7.42 -28.41 -46.02
CA THR A 38 -7.72 -29.18 -44.82
C THR A 38 -6.53 -29.22 -43.87
N VAL A 39 -5.31 -29.37 -44.41
CA VAL A 39 -4.06 -29.32 -43.63
C VAL A 39 -3.83 -27.93 -43.04
N LYS A 40 -4.07 -26.86 -43.82
CA LYS A 40 -3.96 -25.48 -43.33
C LYS A 40 -4.91 -25.21 -42.15
N ASN A 41 -6.19 -25.61 -42.27
CA ASN A 41 -7.17 -25.40 -41.22
C ASN A 41 -6.77 -26.11 -39.90
N ARG A 42 -6.19 -27.31 -39.98
CA ARG A 42 -5.66 -28.03 -38.81
C ARG A 42 -4.47 -27.31 -38.17
N LEU A 43 -3.63 -26.65 -38.97
CA LEU A 43 -2.47 -25.90 -38.49
C LEU A 43 -2.92 -24.62 -37.75
N ASP A 44 -3.90 -23.90 -38.28
CA ASP A 44 -4.50 -22.73 -37.63
C ASP A 44 -5.14 -23.11 -36.26
N ASP A 45 -5.71 -24.30 -36.15
CA ASP A 45 -6.25 -24.81 -34.88
C ASP A 45 -5.17 -25.19 -33.87
N THR A 46 -3.99 -25.63 -34.32
CA THR A 46 -2.84 -25.84 -33.40
C THR A 46 -2.31 -24.53 -32.80
N GLU A 47 -2.33 -23.42 -33.55
CA GLU A 47 -1.98 -22.10 -33.00
C GLU A 47 -2.99 -21.64 -31.94
N LYS A 48 -4.29 -21.84 -32.20
CA LYS A 48 -5.35 -21.55 -31.22
C LYS A 48 -5.19 -22.39 -29.96
N HIS A 49 -4.83 -23.68 -30.09
CA HIS A 49 -4.56 -24.55 -28.95
C HIS A 49 -3.33 -24.10 -28.14
N LEU A 50 -2.24 -23.72 -28.80
CA LEU A 50 -1.04 -23.19 -28.12
C LEU A 50 -1.35 -21.87 -27.38
N ALA A 51 -2.13 -20.98 -28.01
CA ALA A 51 -2.59 -19.74 -27.39
C ALA A 51 -3.57 -19.98 -26.23
N ALA A 52 -4.40 -21.01 -26.30
CA ALA A 52 -5.28 -21.43 -25.21
C ALA A 52 -4.48 -22.02 -24.03
N LEU A 53 -3.47 -22.86 -24.31
CA LEU A 53 -2.57 -23.41 -23.29
C LEU A 53 -1.75 -22.32 -22.59
N ARG A 54 -1.26 -21.31 -23.33
CA ARG A 54 -0.60 -20.14 -22.72
C ARG A 54 -1.54 -19.36 -21.80
N ARG A 55 -2.78 -19.13 -22.22
CA ARG A 55 -3.80 -18.47 -21.38
C ARG A 55 -4.17 -19.30 -20.15
N ALA A 56 -4.29 -20.61 -20.29
CA ALA A 56 -4.54 -21.53 -19.17
C ALA A 56 -3.37 -21.58 -18.18
N ARG A 57 -2.12 -21.57 -18.66
CA ARG A 57 -0.92 -21.46 -17.83
C ARG A 57 -0.91 -20.15 -17.03
N ILE A 58 -1.18 -19.02 -17.69
CA ILE A 58 -1.28 -17.70 -17.05
C ILE A 58 -2.40 -17.65 -16.00
N ALA A 59 -3.54 -18.29 -16.28
CA ALA A 59 -4.67 -18.37 -15.36
C ALA A 59 -4.37 -19.26 -14.15
N LEU A 60 -3.74 -20.42 -14.35
CA LEU A 60 -3.31 -21.31 -13.28
C LEU A 60 -2.27 -20.63 -12.38
N ASP A 61 -1.30 -19.94 -12.99
CA ASP A 61 -0.33 -19.15 -12.24
C ASP A 61 -1.03 -18.00 -11.49
N ARG A 62 -2.09 -17.39 -12.03
CA ARG A 62 -2.89 -16.37 -11.33
C ARG A 62 -3.61 -16.93 -10.10
N GLU A 63 -4.07 -18.17 -10.13
CA GLU A 63 -4.71 -18.82 -8.98
C GLU A 63 -3.70 -19.26 -7.91
N THR A 64 -2.53 -19.77 -8.29
CA THR A 64 -1.46 -20.06 -7.33
C THR A 64 -0.86 -18.79 -6.71
N ARG A 65 -0.87 -17.66 -7.44
CA ARG A 65 -0.49 -16.31 -6.99
C ARG A 65 -1.40 -15.72 -5.90
N MET A 66 -2.69 -16.11 -5.84
CA MET A 66 -3.62 -15.60 -4.83
C MET A 66 -3.52 -16.34 -3.49
N ASN A 67 -3.00 -17.57 -3.49
CA ASN A 67 -3.05 -18.44 -2.31
C ASN A 67 -1.76 -18.48 -1.48
N PHE A 68 -0.53 -18.28 -2.02
CA PHE A 68 0.71 -18.60 -1.25
C PHE A 68 2.04 -17.86 -1.56
N GLY A 69 2.09 -16.62 -2.09
CA GLY A 69 3.39 -16.02 -2.51
C GLY A 69 3.69 -14.60 -2.01
N ASP A 70 4.88 -14.42 -1.43
CA ASP A 70 5.58 -13.14 -1.20
C ASP A 70 5.37 -12.19 -2.39
N THR A 71 4.90 -10.95 -2.14
CA THR A 71 4.52 -10.03 -3.21
C THR A 71 5.73 -9.55 -4.02
N ALA A 72 6.95 -9.62 -3.47
CA ALA A 72 8.18 -9.39 -4.23
C ALA A 72 8.45 -10.49 -5.28
N ALA A 73 8.12 -11.74 -4.94
CA ALA A 73 8.16 -12.86 -5.89
C ALA A 73 7.05 -12.74 -6.96
N ARG A 74 5.90 -12.14 -6.61
CA ARG A 74 4.83 -11.84 -7.58
C ARG A 74 5.31 -10.87 -8.66
N ILE A 75 5.96 -9.77 -8.28
CA ILE A 75 6.48 -8.75 -9.20
C ILE A 75 7.55 -9.34 -10.15
N THR A 76 8.42 -10.20 -9.64
CA THR A 76 9.52 -10.81 -10.41
C THR A 76 9.10 -12.05 -11.21
N SER A 77 7.94 -12.64 -10.90
CA SER A 77 7.39 -13.79 -11.64
C SER A 77 6.81 -13.43 -13.00
N VAL A 78 6.38 -12.18 -13.19
CA VAL A 78 5.89 -11.70 -14.49
C VAL A 78 7.11 -11.41 -15.37
N PRO A 79 7.31 -12.13 -16.49
CA PRO A 79 8.47 -11.93 -17.34
C PRO A 79 8.60 -10.47 -17.81
N GLU A 80 7.49 -9.78 -18.08
CA GLU A 80 7.50 -8.37 -18.49
C GLU A 80 7.93 -7.40 -17.38
N HIS A 81 7.51 -7.60 -16.13
CA HIS A 81 7.94 -6.78 -14.99
C HIS A 81 9.37 -7.10 -14.58
N ARG A 82 9.74 -8.39 -14.59
CA ARG A 82 11.11 -8.83 -14.36
C ARG A 82 12.05 -8.28 -15.43
N ASP A 83 11.67 -8.33 -16.70
CA ASP A 83 12.47 -7.83 -17.81
C ASP A 83 12.47 -6.30 -17.84
N TYR A 84 11.39 -5.61 -17.40
CA TYR A 84 11.37 -4.15 -17.19
C TYR A 84 12.26 -3.73 -16.02
N LEU A 85 12.17 -4.39 -14.87
CA LEU A 85 13.03 -4.13 -13.72
C LEU A 85 14.48 -4.41 -14.10
N ASN A 86 14.77 -5.58 -14.65
CA ASN A 86 16.10 -5.90 -15.16
C ASN A 86 16.54 -4.95 -16.28
N ALA A 87 15.65 -4.37 -17.09
CA ALA A 87 15.99 -3.30 -18.04
C ALA A 87 16.25 -1.97 -17.34
N VAL A 88 15.42 -1.49 -16.41
CA VAL A 88 15.71 -0.27 -15.64
C VAL A 88 17.03 -0.40 -14.87
N PHE A 89 17.31 -1.59 -14.34
CA PHE A 89 18.49 -1.89 -13.54
C PHE A 89 19.73 -2.23 -14.39
N ARG A 90 19.62 -2.85 -15.58
CA ARG A 90 20.75 -3.20 -16.47
C ARG A 90 20.94 -2.28 -17.68
N HIS A 91 19.90 -1.63 -18.18
CA HIS A 91 19.96 -0.77 -19.38
C HIS A 91 20.66 0.57 -19.12
N LEU A 92 21.03 0.85 -17.87
CA LEU A 92 22.02 1.88 -17.54
C LEU A 92 23.47 1.44 -17.78
N LYS A 93 23.76 0.13 -17.85
CA LYS A 93 25.13 -0.40 -17.92
C LYS A 93 25.60 -0.79 -19.33
N TYR A 94 24.67 -1.21 -20.21
CA TYR A 94 24.98 -1.52 -21.62
C TYR A 94 23.89 -0.98 -22.57
N PRO A 95 24.11 0.18 -23.24
CA PRO A 95 23.13 0.80 -24.14
C PRO A 95 22.86 0.02 -25.45
N THR A 96 23.42 -1.17 -25.64
CA THR A 96 23.36 -1.97 -26.87
C THR A 96 22.61 -3.31 -26.75
N ALA A 97 22.12 -3.67 -25.56
CA ALA A 97 21.30 -4.88 -25.41
C ALA A 97 19.90 -4.66 -26.00
N LYS A 98 19.52 -5.45 -27.01
CA LYS A 98 18.19 -5.38 -27.66
C LYS A 98 17.10 -5.72 -26.66
N LEU A 99 16.44 -4.69 -26.12
CA LEU A 99 15.19 -4.85 -25.37
C LEU A 99 14.08 -5.31 -26.32
N PRO A 100 13.10 -6.12 -25.86
CA PRO A 100 11.90 -6.39 -26.64
C PRO A 100 11.17 -5.07 -26.96
N ALA A 101 10.66 -4.94 -28.19
CA ALA A 101 10.22 -3.67 -28.78
C ALA A 101 9.13 -2.92 -27.97
N THR A 102 8.34 -3.64 -27.17
CA THR A 102 7.34 -3.09 -26.25
C THR A 102 7.98 -2.41 -25.04
N LEU A 103 9.04 -2.99 -24.46
CA LEU A 103 9.79 -2.44 -23.32
C LEU A 103 10.74 -1.31 -23.74
N ALA A 104 11.34 -1.39 -24.93
CA ALA A 104 12.09 -0.28 -25.50
C ALA A 104 11.21 0.98 -25.62
N LYS A 105 9.97 0.82 -26.09
CA LYS A 105 9.01 1.92 -26.26
C LYS A 105 8.52 2.54 -24.94
N ALA A 106 8.43 1.74 -23.88
CA ALA A 106 8.10 2.21 -22.53
C ALA A 106 9.28 2.93 -21.84
N LEU A 107 10.50 2.49 -22.13
CA LEU A 107 11.72 3.00 -21.49
C LEU A 107 12.30 4.25 -22.20
N THR A 108 12.17 4.35 -23.53
CA THR A 108 12.76 5.46 -24.30
C THR A 108 11.86 6.69 -24.41
N GLY A 109 10.57 6.58 -24.09
CA GLY A 109 9.61 7.68 -24.25
C GLY A 109 9.43 8.09 -25.72
N VAL A 110 8.21 8.10 -26.22
CA VAL A 110 7.94 8.71 -27.52
C VAL A 110 8.10 10.23 -27.35
N ASP A 111 9.07 10.82 -28.07
CA ASP A 111 9.27 12.27 -28.25
C ASP A 111 9.35 13.14 -26.98
N SER A 112 10.38 12.97 -26.14
CA SER A 112 11.08 14.10 -25.48
C SER A 112 12.16 13.60 -24.49
N GLY A 113 13.43 13.66 -24.89
CA GLY A 113 14.59 13.65 -23.98
C GLY A 113 14.96 12.30 -23.33
N LEU A 114 16.25 11.99 -23.36
CA LEU A 114 16.86 10.88 -22.62
C LEU A 114 16.58 11.06 -21.12
N GLY A 115 15.82 10.12 -20.51
CA GLY A 115 15.72 10.01 -19.05
C GLY A 115 14.32 9.96 -18.42
N GLN A 116 13.25 9.83 -19.19
CA GLN A 116 11.88 9.69 -18.66
C GLN A 116 11.36 8.25 -18.87
N ALA A 117 12.02 7.26 -18.27
CA ALA A 117 11.43 5.93 -18.12
C ALA A 117 10.21 6.06 -17.19
N THR A 118 9.01 6.14 -17.76
CA THR A 118 7.78 6.16 -16.97
C THR A 118 7.44 4.72 -16.63
N VAL A 119 7.39 4.41 -15.34
CA VAL A 119 7.04 3.07 -14.86
C VAL A 119 5.61 2.76 -15.33
N PRO A 120 5.36 1.60 -15.98
CA PRO A 120 4.00 1.21 -16.37
C PRO A 120 3.05 1.19 -15.17
N ASP A 121 1.81 1.66 -15.36
CA ASP A 121 0.82 1.80 -14.28
C ASP A 121 0.54 0.48 -13.53
N ASP A 122 0.58 -0.66 -14.24
CA ASP A 122 0.40 -1.99 -13.65
C ASP A 122 1.51 -2.31 -12.63
N LEU A 123 2.77 -2.04 -12.98
CA LEU A 123 3.92 -2.24 -12.08
C LEU A 123 3.84 -1.30 -10.87
N MET A 124 3.36 -0.08 -11.06
CA MET A 124 3.15 0.85 -9.95
C MET A 124 2.12 0.32 -8.96
N SER A 125 1.02 -0.27 -9.42
CA SER A 125 -0.01 -0.86 -8.54
C SER A 125 0.54 -2.03 -7.71
N GLU A 126 1.45 -2.82 -8.28
CA GLU A 126 2.10 -3.92 -7.56
C GLU A 126 3.12 -3.41 -6.54
N ILE A 127 3.92 -2.39 -6.88
CA ILE A 127 4.85 -1.76 -5.94
C ILE A 127 4.09 -1.10 -4.78
N TYR A 128 2.93 -0.49 -5.05
CA TYR A 128 2.07 0.03 -3.99
C TYR A 128 1.51 -1.07 -3.09
N SER A 129 1.17 -2.22 -3.67
CA SER A 129 0.74 -3.39 -2.89
C SER A 129 1.88 -3.94 -2.02
N LEU A 130 3.12 -3.94 -2.52
CA LEU A 130 4.33 -4.30 -1.77
C LEU A 130 4.59 -3.33 -0.61
N LEU A 131 4.48 -2.02 -0.85
CA LEU A 131 4.59 -0.99 0.19
C LEU A 131 3.51 -1.15 1.28
N ALA A 132 2.29 -1.51 0.88
CA ALA A 132 1.16 -1.71 1.78
C ALA A 132 1.27 -3.00 2.61
N GLU A 133 2.01 -4.01 2.14
CA GLU A 133 2.29 -5.23 2.89
C GLU A 133 3.29 -4.98 4.02
N TYR A 134 4.34 -4.20 3.75
CA TYR A 134 5.37 -3.91 4.76
C TYR A 134 4.97 -2.83 5.76
N GLY A 135 4.07 -1.91 5.40
CA GLY A 135 3.70 -0.78 6.23
C GLY A 135 2.25 -0.81 6.71
N GLN A 136 2.03 -0.52 7.99
CA GLN A 136 0.69 -0.42 8.58
C GLN A 136 -0.03 0.90 8.24
N TRP A 137 0.65 1.86 7.62
CA TRP A 137 0.10 3.12 7.12
C TRP A 137 -1.07 2.91 6.14
N SER A 138 -1.06 1.78 5.41
CA SER A 138 -2.12 1.41 4.45
C SER A 138 -3.47 1.13 5.13
N SER A 139 -3.45 0.76 6.42
CA SER A 139 -4.65 0.49 7.22
C SER A 139 -5.38 1.76 7.69
N LEU A 140 -4.74 2.93 7.54
CA LEU A 140 -5.25 4.24 7.94
C LEU A 140 -6.06 4.91 6.82
N GLY A 141 -6.55 6.13 7.05
CA GLY A 141 -7.30 6.90 6.05
C GLY A 141 -6.42 7.44 4.91
N VAL A 142 -6.02 6.58 3.98
CA VAL A 142 -5.25 6.95 2.78
C VAL A 142 -6.13 7.71 1.79
N ILE A 143 -5.64 8.86 1.31
CA ILE A 143 -6.35 9.75 0.38
C ILE A 143 -5.37 10.16 -0.73
N PRO A 144 -5.71 9.98 -2.02
CA PRO A 144 -4.91 10.54 -3.10
C PRO A 144 -5.05 12.06 -3.11
N VAL A 145 -3.92 12.77 -3.22
CA VAL A 145 -3.92 14.25 -3.22
C VAL A 145 -3.13 14.80 -4.40
N THR A 146 -3.47 16.00 -4.85
CA THR A 146 -2.84 16.61 -6.04
C THR A 146 -2.10 17.91 -5.74
N ALA A 147 -2.50 18.65 -4.71
CA ALA A 147 -1.86 19.91 -4.30
C ALA A 147 -0.78 19.72 -3.22
N ARG A 148 0.12 20.70 -3.07
CA ARG A 148 1.18 20.68 -2.03
C ARG A 148 0.61 20.79 -0.63
N THR A 149 -0.46 21.56 -0.50
CA THR A 149 -1.23 21.71 0.71
C THR A 149 -2.68 21.41 0.36
N ASN A 150 -3.31 20.49 1.07
CA ASN A 150 -4.72 20.13 0.87
C ASN A 150 -5.47 20.43 2.17
N THR A 151 -6.67 20.97 2.06
CA THR A 151 -7.55 21.18 3.22
C THR A 151 -8.47 19.97 3.36
N ILE A 152 -8.46 19.37 4.55
CA ILE A 152 -9.36 18.27 4.88
C ILE A 152 -10.51 18.85 5.70
N PRO A 153 -11.76 18.82 5.20
CA PRO A 153 -12.91 19.22 5.99
C PRO A 153 -13.18 18.18 7.09
N VAL A 154 -13.40 18.68 8.30
CA VAL A 154 -13.73 17.88 9.49
C VAL A 154 -15.02 18.45 10.06
N ALA A 155 -16.10 17.66 10.04
CA ALA A 155 -17.39 18.05 10.59
C ALA A 155 -17.31 18.06 12.13
N THR A 156 -17.63 19.20 12.75
CA THR A 156 -17.60 19.39 14.21
C THR A 156 -18.98 19.25 14.85
N SER A 157 -20.05 19.55 14.11
CA SER A 157 -21.42 19.36 14.55
C SER A 157 -22.27 18.69 13.47
N ARG A 158 -23.30 17.96 13.91
CA ARG A 158 -24.36 17.45 13.04
C ARG A 158 -25.53 18.44 13.06
N PRO A 159 -26.28 18.57 11.96
CA PRO A 159 -27.51 19.35 11.97
C PRO A 159 -28.51 18.72 12.96
N SER A 160 -29.24 19.56 13.69
CA SER A 160 -30.32 19.13 14.57
C SER A 160 -31.51 18.63 13.76
N TYR A 161 -32.26 17.68 14.35
CA TYR A 161 -33.54 17.23 13.80
C TYR A 161 -34.65 17.66 14.76
N TYR A 162 -35.81 18.00 14.21
CA TYR A 162 -36.99 18.41 14.98
C TYR A 162 -38.21 17.62 14.50
N TRP A 163 -38.97 17.06 15.46
CA TRP A 163 -40.27 16.46 15.17
C TRP A 163 -41.31 17.57 15.04
N ILE A 164 -41.93 17.68 13.88
CA ILE A 164 -43.02 18.63 13.64
C ILE A 164 -44.31 18.01 14.17
N GLY A 165 -45.08 18.74 14.99
CA GLY A 165 -46.41 18.33 15.44
C GLY A 165 -46.49 17.45 16.72
N ALA A 166 -45.39 17.23 17.45
CA ALA A 166 -45.42 16.46 18.71
C ALA A 166 -45.50 17.38 19.96
N GLY A 167 -46.61 17.31 20.73
CA GLY A 167 -46.79 17.98 22.04
C GLY A 167 -46.38 17.08 23.22
N THR A 168 -46.11 17.57 24.43
CA THR A 168 -46.80 18.61 25.23
C THR A 168 -46.11 19.98 25.20
N GLY A 169 -46.77 20.97 24.60
CA GLY A 169 -46.22 22.32 24.30
C GLY A 169 -46.03 22.60 22.79
N GLY A 170 -46.57 21.73 21.94
CA GLY A 170 -46.24 21.58 20.53
C GLY A 170 -46.59 22.76 19.63
N THR A 171 -45.61 23.12 18.81
CA THR A 171 -45.78 23.90 17.58
C THR A 171 -46.65 23.13 16.58
N SER A 172 -47.56 23.83 15.90
CA SER A 172 -48.55 23.26 14.97
C SER A 172 -47.91 22.44 13.83
N GLU A 173 -48.67 21.55 13.19
CA GLU A 173 -48.23 20.77 11.99
C GLU A 173 -47.71 21.65 10.83
N SER A 174 -48.01 22.96 10.84
CA SER A 174 -47.58 23.95 9.85
C SER A 174 -46.30 24.71 10.24
N SER A 175 -45.58 24.28 11.28
CA SER A 175 -44.42 25.02 11.80
C SER A 175 -43.17 24.74 10.96
N ALA A 176 -42.44 25.80 10.61
CA ALA A 176 -41.19 25.68 9.86
C ALA A 176 -40.14 24.90 10.67
N ILE A 177 -39.38 24.04 9.98
CA ILE A 177 -38.23 23.34 10.57
C ILE A 177 -37.18 24.39 10.90
N THR A 178 -36.78 24.48 12.17
CA THR A 178 -35.67 25.34 12.57
C THR A 178 -34.40 24.93 11.81
N GLU A 179 -33.77 25.88 11.12
CA GLU A 179 -32.55 25.63 10.37
C GLU A 179 -31.44 25.15 11.32
N GLY A 180 -31.00 23.90 11.14
CA GLY A 180 -29.82 23.37 11.84
C GLY A 180 -28.55 23.94 11.21
N SER A 181 -27.64 24.47 12.03
CA SER A 181 -26.32 24.90 11.54
C SER A 181 -25.37 23.71 11.41
N PHE A 182 -24.70 23.62 10.26
CA PHE A 182 -23.60 22.68 10.05
C PHE A 182 -22.27 23.37 10.37
N GLY A 183 -21.60 22.93 11.43
CA GLY A 183 -20.26 23.36 11.79
C GLY A 183 -19.21 22.43 11.17
N GLY A 184 -18.25 23.00 10.47
CA GLY A 184 -17.08 22.29 9.95
C GLY A 184 -15.81 23.10 10.16
N THR A 185 -14.74 22.44 10.58
CA THR A 185 -13.39 23.01 10.63
C THR A 185 -12.52 22.32 9.57
N SER A 186 -11.59 23.03 8.96
CA SER A 186 -10.63 22.44 8.04
C SER A 186 -9.27 22.24 8.70
N VAL A 187 -8.63 21.10 8.45
CA VAL A 187 -7.24 20.86 8.85
C VAL A 187 -6.36 20.88 7.60
N ALA A 188 -5.26 21.63 7.64
CA ALA A 188 -4.30 21.69 6.53
C ALA A 188 -3.35 20.49 6.57
N LEU A 189 -3.28 19.76 5.45
CA LEU A 189 -2.35 18.67 5.19
C LEU A 189 -1.21 19.19 4.30
N SER A 190 -0.02 19.35 4.87
CA SER A 190 1.21 19.64 4.13
C SER A 190 1.82 18.36 3.58
N ILE A 191 2.21 18.37 2.31
CA ILE A 191 2.89 17.25 1.66
C ILE A 191 4.39 17.52 1.56
N GLN A 192 5.19 16.56 2.03
CA GLN A 192 6.64 16.57 1.97
C GLN A 192 7.16 15.45 1.07
N THR A 193 8.47 15.43 0.82
CA THR A 193 9.13 14.41 -0.01
C THR A 193 9.90 13.47 0.90
N LEU A 194 9.50 12.19 0.90
CA LEU A 194 10.21 11.08 1.53
C LEU A 194 11.11 10.43 0.46
N GLY A 195 12.31 10.03 0.84
CA GLY A 195 13.18 9.31 -0.09
C GLY A 195 14.15 8.38 0.61
N ALA A 196 14.49 7.30 -0.08
CA ALA A 196 15.51 6.34 0.32
C ALA A 196 16.58 6.25 -0.78
N LEU A 197 17.85 6.12 -0.39
CA LEU A 197 19.00 6.01 -1.28
C LEU A 197 19.87 4.86 -0.81
N ILE A 198 20.18 3.92 -1.70
CA ILE A 198 21.05 2.77 -1.44
C ILE A 198 22.18 2.77 -2.49
N HIS A 199 23.40 2.46 -2.06
CA HIS A 199 24.55 2.28 -2.95
C HIS A 199 24.91 0.79 -2.99
N VAL A 200 25.18 0.28 -4.19
CA VAL A 200 25.56 -1.13 -4.43
C VAL A 200 26.83 -1.15 -5.26
N THR A 201 27.80 -1.97 -4.86
CA THR A 201 29.08 -2.10 -5.58
C THR A 201 28.87 -2.76 -6.94
N ASN A 202 29.61 -2.31 -7.96
CA ASN A 202 29.49 -2.87 -9.30
C ASN A 202 30.02 -4.30 -9.38
N GLU A 203 31.01 -4.66 -8.56
CA GLU A 203 31.53 -6.03 -8.43
C GLU A 203 30.43 -6.98 -7.95
N LEU A 204 29.65 -6.57 -6.95
CA LEU A 204 28.52 -7.38 -6.47
C LEU A 204 27.46 -7.57 -7.57
N ILE A 205 27.22 -6.54 -8.39
CA ILE A 205 26.28 -6.61 -9.53
C ILE A 205 26.78 -7.55 -10.62
N GLU A 206 28.10 -7.65 -10.84
CA GLU A 206 28.71 -8.51 -11.87
C GLU A 206 28.83 -9.97 -11.41
N ASP A 207 29.17 -10.20 -10.15
CA ASP A 207 29.43 -11.53 -9.60
C ASP A 207 28.16 -12.25 -9.11
N SER A 208 27.02 -11.56 -9.02
CA SER A 208 25.80 -12.20 -8.53
C SER A 208 25.13 -13.06 -9.60
N GLU A 209 25.04 -14.36 -9.30
CA GLU A 209 24.17 -15.29 -10.03
C GLU A 209 22.67 -15.04 -9.75
N ALA A 210 22.34 -14.30 -8.68
CA ALA A 210 20.98 -13.99 -8.24
C ALA A 210 20.51 -12.59 -8.72
N ASP A 211 19.19 -12.40 -8.83
CA ASP A 211 18.61 -11.12 -9.23
C ASP A 211 18.68 -10.09 -8.08
N ILE A 212 19.81 -9.38 -7.95
CA ILE A 212 20.02 -8.30 -6.97
C ILE A 212 19.00 -7.17 -7.15
N SER A 213 18.50 -6.99 -8.36
CA SER A 213 17.64 -5.87 -8.71
C SER A 213 16.30 -5.94 -7.97
N ALA A 214 15.77 -7.16 -7.83
CA ALA A 214 14.60 -7.45 -7.01
C ALA A 214 14.86 -7.23 -5.50
N TYR A 215 16.03 -7.62 -5.03
CA TYR A 215 16.43 -7.43 -3.63
C TYR A 215 16.52 -5.93 -3.27
N VAL A 216 17.19 -5.15 -4.11
CA VAL A 216 17.32 -3.69 -3.93
C VAL A 216 15.95 -3.01 -3.97
N LEU A 217 15.06 -3.42 -4.87
CA LEU A 217 13.70 -2.90 -4.92
C LEU A 217 12.94 -3.17 -3.62
N ARG A 218 13.05 -4.39 -3.07
CA ARG A 218 12.40 -4.78 -1.81
C ARG A 218 12.91 -3.94 -0.64
N GLU A 219 14.22 -3.77 -0.51
CA GLU A 219 14.84 -2.95 0.55
C GLU A 219 14.44 -1.47 0.43
N LEU A 220 14.42 -0.91 -0.78
CA LEU A 220 13.94 0.45 -1.01
C LEU A 220 12.45 0.61 -0.67
N ALA A 221 11.62 -0.36 -1.04
CA ALA A 221 10.20 -0.35 -0.70
C ALA A 221 10.00 -0.42 0.81
N GLN A 222 10.70 -1.33 1.51
CA GLN A 222 10.65 -1.44 2.97
C GLN A 222 11.08 -0.14 3.66
N ALA A 223 12.16 0.49 3.20
CA ALA A 223 12.62 1.77 3.76
C ALA A 223 11.58 2.89 3.61
N VAL A 224 10.94 2.98 2.43
CA VAL A 224 9.87 3.97 2.20
C VAL A 224 8.62 3.65 3.03
N ALA A 225 8.22 2.38 3.15
CA ALA A 225 7.10 1.96 3.98
C ALA A 225 7.35 2.27 5.46
N HIS A 226 8.55 1.98 5.97
CA HIS A 226 8.95 2.31 7.34
C HIS A 226 8.95 3.81 7.59
N GLY A 227 9.45 4.62 6.64
CA GLY A 227 9.39 6.08 6.76
C GLY A 227 7.96 6.63 6.83
N LEU A 228 7.01 6.01 6.11
CA LEU A 228 5.60 6.38 6.22
C LEU A 228 4.97 5.94 7.53
N ASP A 229 5.29 4.74 8.00
CA ASP A 229 4.83 4.24 9.31
C ASP A 229 5.36 5.13 10.43
N HIS A 230 6.63 5.51 10.39
CA HIS A 230 7.21 6.45 11.34
C HIS A 230 6.45 7.77 11.36
N ALA A 231 6.19 8.38 10.19
CA ALA A 231 5.40 9.60 10.10
C ALA A 231 3.97 9.42 10.66
N CYS A 232 3.33 8.27 10.39
CA CYS A 232 1.96 8.01 10.82
C CYS A 232 1.83 7.72 12.32
N PHE A 233 2.78 7.01 12.92
CA PHE A 233 2.65 6.48 14.27
C PHE A 233 3.56 7.21 15.26
N ALA A 234 4.83 7.43 14.93
CA ALA A 234 5.88 7.79 15.89
C ALA A 234 6.30 9.26 15.87
N ALA A 235 6.17 9.96 14.74
CA ALA A 235 6.71 11.31 14.57
C ALA A 235 6.20 12.29 15.65
N ASP A 236 7.09 13.10 16.20
CA ASP A 236 6.80 13.92 17.39
C ASP A 236 6.35 15.35 17.07
N GLY A 237 6.49 15.77 15.82
CA GLY A 237 6.18 17.12 15.33
C GLY A 237 7.40 17.98 15.02
N SER A 238 8.61 17.48 15.27
CA SER A 238 9.87 18.19 15.01
C SER A 238 10.09 18.43 13.52
N ALA A 239 10.63 19.60 13.18
CA ALA A 239 10.92 19.99 11.81
C ALA A 239 12.29 19.47 11.34
N ASP A 240 12.57 18.19 11.58
CA ASP A 240 13.81 17.52 11.20
C ASP A 240 13.63 16.62 9.94
N GLN A 241 14.68 15.87 9.60
CA GLN A 241 14.66 14.99 8.43
C GLN A 241 13.84 13.71 8.64
N THR A 242 13.56 13.33 9.89
CA THR A 242 12.87 12.09 10.26
C THR A 242 11.36 12.29 10.39
N ASP A 243 10.94 13.39 11.02
CA ASP A 243 9.55 13.69 11.33
C ASP A 243 8.95 14.69 10.33
N ALA A 244 9.78 15.53 9.69
CA ALA A 244 9.36 16.50 8.68
C ALA A 244 8.20 17.42 9.11
N GLY A 245 8.05 17.65 10.43
CA GLY A 245 6.98 18.43 11.04
C GLY A 245 5.65 17.69 11.21
N TYR A 246 5.63 16.37 11.00
CA TYR A 246 4.45 15.53 11.17
C TYR A 246 4.28 15.07 12.61
N VAL A 247 3.03 14.85 13.01
CA VAL A 247 2.69 14.30 14.32
C VAL A 247 1.98 12.97 14.11
N GLY A 248 2.61 11.92 14.61
CA GLY A 248 2.10 10.56 14.59
C GLY A 248 1.00 10.34 15.63
N ILE A 249 0.27 9.24 15.48
CA ILE A 249 -0.89 8.89 16.32
C ILE A 249 -0.50 8.70 17.80
N PHE A 250 0.71 8.22 18.12
CA PHE A 250 1.17 8.13 19.52
C PHE A 250 1.45 9.50 20.15
N HIS A 251 1.71 10.52 19.33
CA HIS A 251 1.87 11.91 19.76
C HIS A 251 0.60 12.74 19.58
N ALA A 252 -0.55 12.11 19.29
CA ALA A 252 -1.82 12.80 19.09
C ALA A 252 -2.23 13.70 20.27
N ALA A 253 -1.90 13.30 21.50
CA ALA A 253 -2.13 14.07 22.71
C ALA A 253 -1.39 15.43 22.72
N ALA A 254 -0.29 15.58 21.98
CA ALA A 254 0.40 16.86 21.82
C ALA A 254 -0.38 17.83 20.91
N VAL A 255 -1.19 17.33 19.98
CA VAL A 255 -2.07 18.14 19.13
C VAL A 255 -3.32 18.55 19.90
N ASN A 256 -3.90 17.62 20.66
CA ASN A 256 -5.08 17.85 21.48
C ASN A 256 -4.95 17.07 22.79
N SER A 257 -4.77 17.78 23.90
CA SER A 257 -4.58 17.20 25.24
C SER A 257 -5.75 16.33 25.69
N ASN A 258 -6.95 16.56 25.15
CA ASN A 258 -8.14 15.76 25.46
C ASN A 258 -8.11 14.33 24.87
N LEU A 259 -7.06 13.98 24.12
CA LEU A 259 -6.79 12.63 23.61
C LEU A 259 -5.85 11.83 24.53
N ALA A 260 -5.31 12.43 25.58
CA ALA A 260 -4.49 11.72 26.56
C ALA A 260 -5.37 10.87 27.49
N ALA A 261 -5.01 9.60 27.66
CA ALA A 261 -5.55 8.73 28.67
C ALA A 261 -4.39 8.27 29.57
N THR A 262 -4.13 9.00 30.65
CA THR A 262 -3.07 8.65 31.59
C THR A 262 -3.54 7.53 32.53
N ALA A 263 -2.68 6.54 32.74
CA ALA A 263 -2.89 5.50 33.72
C ALA A 263 -2.95 6.08 35.14
N ALA A 264 -3.59 5.36 36.06
CA ALA A 264 -3.69 5.74 37.46
C ALA A 264 -2.32 5.81 38.14
N ASP A 265 -2.20 6.65 39.17
CA ASP A 265 -0.95 6.87 39.90
C ASP A 265 -0.33 5.53 40.38
N GLY A 266 0.96 5.37 40.16
CA GLY A 266 1.69 4.12 40.48
C GLY A 266 1.77 3.11 39.34
N ASN A 267 0.93 3.23 38.30
CA ASN A 267 0.96 2.36 37.11
C ASN A 267 2.02 2.85 36.11
N THR A 268 3.29 2.71 36.52
CA THR A 268 4.49 3.17 35.80
C THR A 268 5.08 2.13 34.83
N ALA A 269 4.42 0.98 34.68
CA ALA A 269 4.78 -0.08 33.75
C ALA A 269 3.50 -0.74 33.20
N VAL A 270 3.56 -1.26 31.98
CA VAL A 270 2.41 -1.86 31.27
C VAL A 270 1.80 -2.99 32.06
N GLU A 271 2.62 -3.88 32.61
CA GLU A 271 2.18 -5.02 33.43
C GLU A 271 1.50 -4.63 34.74
N LYS A 272 1.67 -3.37 35.18
CA LYS A 272 1.02 -2.81 36.37
C LYS A 272 -0.27 -2.07 36.05
N THR A 273 -0.60 -1.86 34.78
CA THR A 273 -1.87 -1.21 34.41
C THR A 273 -3.05 -2.07 34.81
N ASP A 274 -4.16 -1.42 35.17
CA ASP A 274 -5.39 -2.09 35.57
C ASP A 274 -6.47 -1.96 34.48
N LEU A 275 -7.51 -2.80 34.55
CA LEU A 275 -8.66 -2.74 33.63
C LEU A 275 -9.22 -1.32 33.48
N GLU A 276 -9.27 -0.57 34.58
CA GLU A 276 -9.80 0.80 34.61
C GLU A 276 -8.98 1.77 33.74
N ASP A 277 -7.67 1.56 33.57
CA ASP A 277 -6.83 2.40 32.71
C ASP A 277 -7.18 2.19 31.23
N TRP A 278 -7.43 0.94 30.85
CA TRP A 278 -7.83 0.56 29.50
C TRP A 278 -9.27 1.02 29.19
N GLU A 279 -10.19 0.88 30.15
CA GLU A 279 -11.55 1.40 30.03
C GLU A 279 -11.58 2.94 29.96
N ARG A 280 -10.74 3.62 30.75
CA ARG A 280 -10.57 5.08 30.67
C ARG A 280 -10.08 5.50 29.30
N CYS A 281 -9.15 4.77 28.70
CA CYS A 281 -8.71 5.02 27.33
C CYS A 281 -9.86 4.90 26.31
N LEU A 282 -10.72 3.89 26.44
CA LEU A 282 -11.94 3.76 25.63
C LEU A 282 -12.93 4.91 25.85
N ALA A 283 -13.09 5.37 27.09
CA ALA A 283 -13.98 6.48 27.42
C ALA A 283 -13.46 7.83 26.90
N THR A 284 -12.16 7.97 26.65
CA THR A 284 -11.55 9.20 26.15
C THR A 284 -11.93 9.51 24.69
N VAL A 285 -12.14 8.50 23.85
CA VAL A 285 -12.52 8.72 22.43
C VAL A 285 -13.97 9.19 22.27
N ASN A 286 -14.30 9.78 21.12
CA ASN A 286 -15.69 10.13 20.82
C ASN A 286 -16.58 8.86 20.80
N PRO A 287 -17.80 8.88 21.38
CA PRO A 287 -18.70 7.71 21.39
C PRO A 287 -18.99 7.10 20.00
N THR A 288 -18.89 7.90 18.94
CA THR A 288 -19.06 7.43 17.55
C THR A 288 -17.95 6.48 17.13
N VAL A 289 -16.73 6.66 17.65
CA VAL A 289 -15.56 5.80 17.35
C VAL A 289 -15.80 4.38 17.86
N LEU A 290 -16.40 4.23 19.04
CA LEU A 290 -16.74 2.94 19.64
C LEU A 290 -17.73 2.11 18.80
N ARG A 291 -18.49 2.75 17.91
CA ARG A 291 -19.45 2.07 17.01
C ARG A 291 -18.87 1.77 15.62
N ARG A 292 -17.64 2.20 15.33
CA ARG A 292 -16.96 2.00 14.05
C ARG A 292 -15.92 0.89 14.16
N ASN A 293 -15.16 0.69 13.09
CA ASN A 293 -14.03 -0.25 13.03
C ASN A 293 -12.81 0.31 13.78
N ALA A 294 -12.97 0.65 15.06
CA ALA A 294 -11.89 1.08 15.92
C ALA A 294 -10.94 -0.09 16.23
N ARG A 295 -9.66 0.23 16.40
CA ARG A 295 -8.62 -0.76 16.69
C ARG A 295 -7.59 -0.20 17.66
N TRP A 296 -6.81 -1.10 18.24
CA TRP A 296 -5.63 -0.78 19.04
C TRP A 296 -4.37 -0.86 18.20
N TRP A 297 -3.48 0.13 18.32
CA TRP A 297 -2.12 0.07 17.77
C TRP A 297 -1.12 0.03 18.90
N MET A 298 -0.21 -0.95 18.85
CA MET A 298 0.77 -1.22 19.91
C MET A 298 2.04 -1.83 19.31
N HIS A 299 3.17 -1.60 19.98
CA HIS A 299 4.42 -2.28 19.63
C HIS A 299 4.34 -3.79 20.01
N PRO A 300 4.87 -4.72 19.19
CA PRO A 300 4.82 -6.16 19.48
C PRO A 300 5.34 -6.56 20.88
N GLN A 301 6.40 -5.91 21.36
CA GLN A 301 6.95 -6.16 22.70
C GLN A 301 6.08 -5.60 23.82
N ILE A 302 5.27 -4.58 23.54
CA ILE A 302 4.31 -4.03 24.51
C ILE A 302 3.06 -4.91 24.56
N ILE A 303 2.65 -5.49 23.43
CA ILE A 303 1.55 -6.47 23.37
C ILE A 303 1.85 -7.66 24.30
N SER A 304 3.05 -8.23 24.26
CA SER A 304 3.40 -9.36 25.12
C SER A 304 3.33 -9.03 26.62
N LYS A 305 3.60 -7.77 26.99
CA LYS A 305 3.43 -7.27 28.37
C LYS A 305 1.97 -7.01 28.72
N ALA A 306 1.18 -6.47 27.80
CA ALA A 306 -0.25 -6.29 27.99
C ALA A 306 -0.99 -7.63 28.16
N MET A 307 -0.47 -8.73 27.60
CA MET A 307 -0.97 -10.08 27.87
C MET A 307 -0.79 -10.53 29.34
N LEU A 308 0.04 -9.87 30.14
CA LEU A 308 0.23 -10.17 31.57
C LEU A 308 -0.76 -9.42 32.47
N VAL A 309 -1.44 -8.40 31.94
CA VAL A 309 -2.40 -7.61 32.71
C VAL A 309 -3.65 -8.44 33.02
N ARG A 310 -4.15 -8.33 34.25
CA ARG A 310 -5.30 -9.07 34.77
C ARG A 310 -6.27 -8.13 35.46
N ASP A 311 -7.56 -8.43 35.38
CA ASP A 311 -8.57 -7.75 36.20
C ASP A 311 -8.55 -8.24 37.66
N ALA A 312 -9.36 -7.62 38.52
CA ALA A 312 -9.50 -8.00 39.93
C ALA A 312 -9.95 -9.47 40.13
N SER A 313 -10.63 -10.06 39.14
CA SER A 313 -11.05 -11.46 39.12
C SER A 313 -10.02 -12.41 38.49
N LYS A 314 -8.78 -11.94 38.27
CA LYS A 314 -7.67 -12.67 37.63
C LYS A 314 -7.93 -13.10 36.18
N ARG A 315 -8.87 -12.45 35.49
CA ARG A 315 -9.10 -12.66 34.06
C ARG A 315 -8.16 -11.77 33.24
N PRO A 316 -7.56 -12.28 32.15
CA PRO A 316 -6.72 -11.47 31.26
C PRO A 316 -7.57 -10.44 30.51
N ILE A 317 -7.06 -9.21 30.42
CA ILE A 317 -7.69 -8.16 29.59
C ILE A 317 -7.54 -8.45 28.09
N PHE A 318 -6.43 -9.11 27.74
CA PHE A 318 -6.11 -9.50 26.39
C PHE A 318 -6.71 -10.86 26.10
N GLN A 319 -7.62 -10.92 25.13
CA GLN A 319 -8.21 -12.16 24.65
C GLN A 319 -7.46 -12.60 23.40
N THR A 320 -6.67 -13.65 23.53
CA THR A 320 -5.95 -14.27 22.41
C THR A 320 -6.93 -14.93 21.45
N ALA A 321 -6.62 -14.93 20.16
CA ALA A 321 -7.45 -15.58 19.13
C ALA A 321 -7.30 -17.12 19.09
N LEU A 322 -7.32 -17.78 20.26
CA LEU A 322 -7.05 -19.22 20.40
C LEU A 322 -8.15 -20.11 19.80
N GLU A 323 -9.41 -19.65 19.80
CA GLU A 323 -10.56 -20.47 19.40
C GLU A 323 -10.83 -20.46 17.89
N ALA A 324 -10.30 -19.48 17.15
CA ALA A 324 -10.41 -19.38 15.68
C ALA A 324 -9.22 -18.59 15.09
N PRO A 325 -8.02 -19.22 14.98
CA PRO A 325 -6.84 -18.54 14.45
C PRO A 325 -7.02 -18.25 12.95
N SER A 326 -7.33 -17.00 12.62
CA SER A 326 -7.19 -16.47 11.26
C SER A 326 -5.76 -15.97 11.06
N ALA A 327 -5.24 -16.03 9.82
CA ALA A 327 -3.97 -15.41 9.49
C ALA A 327 -3.98 -13.92 9.91
N GLY A 328 -3.02 -13.51 10.75
CA GLY A 328 -2.92 -12.15 11.30
C GLY A 328 -3.80 -11.85 12.52
N ALA A 329 -4.60 -12.79 13.02
CA ALA A 329 -5.41 -12.58 14.24
C ALA A 329 -4.57 -12.83 15.50
N ILE A 330 -4.17 -11.74 16.17
CA ILE A 330 -3.40 -11.80 17.42
C ILE A 330 -4.35 -11.90 18.62
N GLY A 331 -5.45 -11.16 18.57
CA GLY A 331 -6.43 -11.11 19.65
C GLY A 331 -7.15 -9.77 19.71
N SER A 332 -7.87 -9.56 20.81
CA SER A 332 -8.59 -8.33 21.09
C SER A 332 -8.36 -7.86 22.53
N ILE A 333 -8.45 -6.56 22.74
CA ILE A 333 -8.51 -5.93 24.06
C ILE A 333 -9.88 -5.27 24.17
N LEU A 334 -10.67 -5.67 25.17
CA LEU A 334 -12.02 -5.17 25.40
C LEU A 334 -12.94 -5.29 24.16
N GLY A 335 -12.77 -6.35 23.38
CA GLY A 335 -13.56 -6.64 22.18
C GLY A 335 -13.12 -5.91 20.91
N TYR A 336 -12.07 -5.08 20.96
CA TYR A 336 -11.49 -4.41 19.78
C TYR A 336 -10.20 -5.08 19.32
N PRO A 337 -9.98 -5.23 18.00
CA PRO A 337 -8.80 -5.90 17.46
C PRO A 337 -7.51 -5.11 17.75
N VAL A 338 -6.41 -5.84 17.94
CA VAL A 338 -5.07 -5.27 18.13
C VAL A 338 -4.23 -5.43 16.88
N THR A 339 -3.65 -4.32 16.41
CA THR A 339 -2.74 -4.26 15.26
C THR A 339 -1.31 -3.98 15.75
N PRO A 340 -0.35 -4.87 15.44
CA PRO A 340 1.05 -4.66 15.79
C PRO A 340 1.65 -3.63 14.85
N VAL A 341 2.44 -2.70 15.39
CA VAL A 341 3.14 -1.68 14.60
C VAL A 341 4.58 -1.61 15.09
N ASP A 342 5.54 -1.80 14.19
CA ASP A 342 6.97 -1.77 14.52
C ASP A 342 7.45 -0.35 14.86
N ALA A 343 6.91 0.67 14.18
CA ALA A 343 7.18 2.07 14.47
C ALA A 343 6.58 2.56 15.81
N ALA A 344 5.78 1.75 16.53
CA ALA A 344 5.23 2.18 17.81
C ALA A 344 6.30 2.21 18.92
N PRO A 345 6.18 3.10 19.92
CA PRO A 345 7.12 3.14 21.05
C PRO A 345 7.17 1.80 21.80
N SER A 346 8.39 1.34 22.12
CA SER A 346 8.66 0.09 22.83
C SER A 346 8.97 0.27 24.32
N ASP A 347 9.04 1.52 24.79
CA ASP A 347 9.43 1.85 26.16
C ASP A 347 8.38 1.40 27.19
N ASN A 348 8.88 0.86 28.30
CA ASN A 348 8.05 0.39 29.42
C ASN A 348 8.49 1.05 30.72
N THR A 349 8.42 2.37 30.74
CA THR A 349 8.85 3.22 31.85
C THR A 349 7.78 4.26 32.15
N ALA A 350 7.91 4.95 33.29
CA ALA A 350 6.97 6.00 33.67
C ALA A 350 6.82 7.05 32.54
N ALA A 351 5.59 7.55 32.36
CA ALA A 351 5.21 8.47 31.28
C ALA A 351 5.40 7.98 29.84
N ALA A 352 5.78 6.71 29.62
CA ALA A 352 5.88 6.15 28.28
C ALA A 352 4.48 5.94 27.66
N LYS A 353 4.41 6.08 26.34
CA LYS A 353 3.19 5.84 25.55
C LYS A 353 3.12 4.36 25.21
N VAL A 354 2.01 3.72 25.52
CA VAL A 354 1.88 2.25 25.48
C VAL A 354 1.05 1.79 24.29
N ALA A 355 -0.10 2.43 24.11
CA ALA A 355 -1.09 2.01 23.15
C ALA A 355 -1.88 3.22 22.65
N VAL A 356 -2.40 3.11 21.43
CA VAL A 356 -3.40 4.06 20.94
C VAL A 356 -4.65 3.31 20.53
N PHE A 357 -5.79 3.82 20.96
CA PHE A 357 -7.11 3.34 20.56
C PHE A 357 -7.79 4.38 19.67
N GLY A 358 -8.41 3.96 18.57
CA GLY A 358 -9.25 4.89 17.80
C GLY A 358 -9.69 4.40 16.42
N ASP A 359 -10.29 5.33 15.66
CA ASP A 359 -10.76 5.10 14.30
C ASP A 359 -9.59 5.31 13.31
N PRO A 360 -9.23 4.32 12.46
CA PRO A 360 -8.18 4.47 11.45
C PRO A 360 -8.43 5.64 10.48
N GLN A 361 -9.70 5.95 10.23
CA GLN A 361 -10.10 7.08 9.39
C GLN A 361 -9.91 8.44 10.06
N GLY A 362 -9.57 8.45 11.35
CA GLY A 362 -9.20 9.64 12.11
C GLY A 362 -7.85 10.24 11.72
N MET A 363 -6.98 9.46 11.06
CA MET A 363 -5.73 9.91 10.49
C MET A 363 -5.89 10.04 8.97
N ALA A 364 -5.42 11.14 8.40
CA ALA A 364 -5.37 11.32 6.96
C ALA A 364 -3.94 11.14 6.46
N VAL A 365 -3.76 10.19 5.54
CA VAL A 365 -2.49 9.93 4.86
C VAL A 365 -2.65 10.37 3.41
N GLY A 366 -2.11 11.53 3.06
CA GLY A 366 -2.16 12.05 1.69
C GLY A 366 -0.98 11.57 0.86
N ILE A 367 -1.23 10.94 -0.28
CA ILE A 367 -0.18 10.49 -1.20
C ILE A 367 -0.32 11.25 -2.52
N ARG A 368 0.74 11.95 -2.94
CA ARG A 368 0.69 12.96 -4.02
C ARG A 368 1.32 12.53 -5.35
N LYS A 369 2.21 11.55 -5.33
CA LYS A 369 2.89 11.06 -6.54
C LYS A 369 3.18 9.59 -6.37
N GLN A 370 2.95 8.86 -7.44
CA GLN A 370 3.33 7.46 -7.56
C GLN A 370 4.85 7.32 -7.35
N LEU A 371 5.28 6.33 -6.56
CA LEU A 371 6.69 6.11 -6.17
C LEU A 371 7.63 6.25 -7.38
N GLU A 372 8.65 7.11 -7.25
CA GLU A 372 9.62 7.33 -8.30
C GLU A 372 10.91 6.58 -7.99
N LEU A 373 11.27 5.61 -8.84
CA LEU A 373 12.51 4.87 -8.75
C LEU A 373 13.50 5.39 -9.80
N ARG A 374 14.72 5.72 -9.38
CA ARG A 374 15.81 6.12 -10.27
C ARG A 374 17.11 5.42 -9.91
N THR A 375 17.95 5.21 -10.90
CA THR A 375 19.31 4.71 -10.73
C THR A 375 20.31 5.70 -11.36
N THR A 376 21.52 5.76 -10.80
CA THR A 376 22.64 6.53 -11.37
C THR A 376 23.98 5.91 -10.99
N ASP A 377 24.89 5.84 -11.95
CA ASP A 377 26.29 5.42 -11.84
C ASP A 377 27.25 6.61 -11.61
N VAL A 378 26.81 7.83 -11.97
CA VAL A 378 27.65 9.04 -11.90
C VAL A 378 27.97 9.48 -10.47
N LEU A 379 27.02 9.35 -9.53
CA LEU A 379 27.17 9.88 -8.17
C LEU A 379 28.32 9.24 -7.39
N LYS A 380 28.54 7.93 -7.59
CA LYS A 380 29.56 7.13 -6.90
C LYS A 380 30.53 6.49 -7.89
N PHE A 381 30.79 7.20 -8.99
CA PHE A 381 31.69 6.76 -10.05
C PHE A 381 33.11 6.46 -9.53
N ALA A 382 33.66 7.30 -8.65
CA ALA A 382 34.99 7.10 -8.08
C ALA A 382 35.12 5.88 -7.17
N GLU A 383 34.01 5.41 -6.59
CA GLU A 383 33.96 4.27 -5.65
C GLU A 383 33.53 2.97 -6.34
N ASN A 384 33.37 2.97 -7.68
CA ASN A 384 32.87 1.85 -8.47
C ASN A 384 31.52 1.29 -7.96
N MET A 385 30.58 2.19 -7.62
CA MET A 385 29.24 1.82 -7.12
C MET A 385 28.13 2.47 -7.95
N THR A 386 27.01 1.75 -8.07
CA THR A 386 25.75 2.25 -8.62
C THR A 386 24.80 2.64 -7.50
N SER A 387 24.11 3.77 -7.66
CA SER A 387 23.18 4.32 -6.66
C SER A 387 21.73 4.12 -7.09
N TYR A 388 20.88 3.68 -6.17
CA TYR A 388 19.44 3.48 -6.38
C TYR A 388 18.64 4.35 -5.42
N ARG A 389 17.67 5.10 -5.97
CA ARG A 389 16.88 6.06 -5.22
C ARG A 389 15.39 5.81 -5.42
N ALA A 390 14.66 5.75 -4.31
CA ALA A 390 13.20 5.78 -4.28
C ALA A 390 12.73 7.11 -3.69
N ILE A 391 11.79 7.79 -4.34
CA ILE A 391 11.18 9.03 -3.84
C ILE A 391 9.67 8.88 -3.85
N MET A 392 9.03 9.25 -2.73
CA MET A 392 7.58 9.35 -2.64
C MET A 392 7.20 10.69 -2.02
N ARG A 393 6.05 11.24 -2.42
CA ARG A 393 5.49 12.45 -1.79
C ARG A 393 4.28 12.08 -0.98
N ALA A 394 4.39 12.25 0.33
CA ALA A 394 3.32 11.99 1.27
C ALA A 394 3.25 13.07 2.35
N GLY A 395 2.10 13.14 2.98
CA GLY A 395 1.95 13.85 4.24
C GLY A 395 0.88 13.22 5.10
N VAL A 396 0.96 13.50 6.39
CA VAL A 396 0.08 12.88 7.38
C VAL A 396 -0.51 13.94 8.30
N LYS A 397 -1.76 13.76 8.70
CA LYS A 397 -2.44 14.68 9.61
C LYS A 397 -3.58 14.04 10.37
N ILE A 398 -3.59 14.24 11.68
CA ILE A 398 -4.69 13.81 12.54
C ILE A 398 -5.89 14.76 12.33
N LYS A 399 -7.09 14.20 12.13
CA LYS A 399 -8.35 14.93 11.95
C LYS A 399 -8.91 15.41 13.30
N THR A 400 -8.11 16.19 14.02
CA THR A 400 -8.49 16.84 15.28
C THR A 400 -8.01 18.28 15.28
N THR A 401 -8.58 19.08 16.18
CA THR A 401 -8.14 20.45 16.45
C THR A 401 -7.80 20.58 17.93
N SER A 402 -6.82 21.42 18.26
CA SER A 402 -6.40 21.63 19.64
C SER A 402 -7.58 22.03 20.53
N GLY A 403 -7.66 21.44 21.73
CA GLY A 403 -8.70 21.69 22.71
C GLY A 403 -10.10 21.16 22.36
N SER A 404 -10.30 20.49 21.22
CA SER A 404 -11.62 19.97 20.86
C SER A 404 -12.05 18.84 21.78
N THR A 405 -13.26 18.95 22.34
CA THR A 405 -13.90 17.90 23.14
C THR A 405 -14.73 16.94 22.29
N THR A 406 -15.11 17.36 21.07
CA THR A 406 -15.95 16.58 20.15
C THR A 406 -15.11 15.80 19.14
N LEU A 407 -14.01 16.36 18.63
CA LEU A 407 -13.14 15.72 17.66
C LEU A 407 -12.06 14.88 18.34
N LYS A 408 -12.47 13.74 18.90
CA LYS A 408 -11.58 12.78 19.54
C LYS A 408 -11.49 11.46 18.77
N PRO A 409 -10.73 11.42 17.65
CA PRO A 409 -10.60 10.21 16.85
C PRO A 409 -9.72 9.13 17.50
N PHE A 410 -8.81 9.53 18.39
CA PHE A 410 -7.83 8.67 19.03
C PHE A 410 -7.76 8.95 20.54
N ALA A 411 -7.34 7.95 21.32
CA ALA A 411 -6.94 8.08 22.71
C ALA A 411 -5.58 7.40 22.89
N VAL A 412 -4.63 8.11 23.49
CA VAL A 412 -3.26 7.64 23.74
C VAL A 412 -3.15 7.21 25.19
N LEU A 413 -2.99 5.90 25.42
CA LEU A 413 -2.72 5.35 26.74
C LEU A 413 -1.26 5.63 27.11
N THR A 414 -1.07 6.41 28.17
CA THR A 414 0.26 6.78 28.70
C THR A 414 0.39 6.27 30.12
N LEU A 415 1.54 5.70 30.48
CA LEU A 415 1.82 5.28 31.85
C LEU A 415 1.85 6.48 32.80
N ALA A 416 1.59 6.22 34.07
CA ALA A 416 1.66 7.26 35.09
C ALA A 416 3.08 7.85 35.18
N SER A 417 3.18 9.10 35.62
CA SER A 417 4.47 9.69 36.02
C SER A 417 5.01 8.97 37.26
N ALA A 418 6.33 8.98 37.42
CA ALA A 418 7.02 8.35 38.55
C ALA A 418 6.71 9.01 39.89
#